data_AF-A0ABD0Q3G0-F1
#
_entry.id   AF-A0ABD0Q3G0-F1
#
_cell.length_a   1.000
_cell.length_b   1.000
_cell.length_c   1.000
_cell.angle_alpha   90.00
_cell.angle_beta   90.00
_cell.angle_gamma   90.00
#
_symmetry.space_group_name_H-M   'P 1'
#
loop_
_entity.id
_entity.type
_entity.pdbx_description
1 polymer ?
#
loop_
_entity_poly.entity_id
_entity_poly.type
_entity_poly.pdbx_seq_one_letter_code
_entity_poly.pdbx_strand_id
1 'polypeptide(L)' 'IIAEDEPAPCAVNGHGRTCPINGTLCKEGWHGPNGGITNFDNFMFAMLTVFQCITMEGWTDVLYW' A
#
# COMPACT_ATOMS: atom_id res chain seq x y z
N ILE A 1 -0.91 12.85 -12.41
CA ILE A 1 -0.71 11.52 -13.01
C ILE A 1 -0.04 10.71 -11.91
N ILE A 2 -0.83 10.00 -11.11
CA ILE A 2 -0.35 9.21 -9.97
C ILE A 2 -0.75 7.76 -10.26
N ALA A 3 0.24 6.86 -10.25
CA ALA A 3 0.15 5.45 -9.90
C ALA A 3 -1.04 4.61 -10.44
N GLU A 4 -1.16 4.45 -11.77
CA GLU A 4 -1.96 3.33 -12.31
C GLU A 4 -1.10 2.07 -12.57
N ASP A 5 0.23 2.13 -12.39
CA ASP A 5 1.15 1.03 -12.71
C ASP A 5 1.67 0.26 -11.47
N GLU A 6 1.55 0.83 -10.26
CA GLU A 6 2.06 0.20 -9.04
C GLU A 6 0.97 -0.56 -8.29
N PRO A 7 1.24 -1.82 -7.86
CA PRO A 7 0.26 -2.62 -7.13
C PRO A 7 -0.07 -1.96 -5.78
N ALA A 8 -1.36 -1.80 -5.50
CA ALA A 8 -1.87 -1.14 -4.30
C ALA A 8 -2.79 -2.07 -3.50
N PRO A 9 -2.99 -1.81 -2.18
CA PRO A 9 -3.91 -2.57 -1.35
C PRO A 9 -5.35 -2.51 -1.88
N CYS A 10 -6.07 -3.63 -1.73
CA CYS A 10 -7.47 -3.72 -2.11
C CYS A 10 -8.28 -4.41 -1.02
N ALA A 11 -9.57 -4.10 -0.93
CA ALA A 11 -10.47 -4.59 0.11
C ALA A 11 -11.58 -5.48 -0.48
N VAL A 12 -11.80 -6.63 0.15
CA VAL A 12 -12.92 -7.53 -0.17
C VAL A 12 -14.24 -7.00 0.41
N ASN A 13 -14.18 -6.45 1.63
CA ASN A 13 -15.32 -5.89 2.35
C ASN A 13 -14.92 -4.55 2.97
N GLY A 14 -15.83 -3.57 2.99
CA GLY A 14 -15.62 -2.26 3.64
C GLY A 14 -15.40 -1.10 2.66
N HIS A 15 -14.69 -0.06 3.11
CA HIS A 15 -14.48 1.21 2.38
C HIS A 15 -13.15 1.29 1.61
N GLY A 16 -12.40 0.20 1.52
CA GLY A 16 -11.14 0.15 0.76
C GLY A 16 -11.36 0.05 -0.75
N ARG A 17 -10.28 0.17 -1.53
CA ARG A 17 -10.36 0.11 -2.99
C ARG A 17 -10.80 -1.27 -3.46
N THR A 18 -11.79 -1.31 -4.35
CA THR A 18 -12.20 -2.53 -5.04
C THR A 18 -11.41 -2.68 -6.34
N CYS A 19 -11.20 -3.93 -6.78
CA CYS A 19 -10.49 -4.16 -8.03
C CYS A 19 -11.32 -3.60 -9.22
N PRO A 20 -10.74 -2.72 -10.07
CA PRO A 20 -11.48 -2.07 -11.15
C PRO A 20 -11.71 -2.97 -12.38
N ILE A 21 -10.96 -4.08 -12.49
CA ILE A 21 -11.01 -4.97 -13.65
C ILE A 21 -12.04 -6.09 -13.42
N ASN A 22 -13.00 -6.21 -14.33
CA ASN A 22 -13.99 -7.30 -14.30
C ASN A 22 -13.31 -8.67 -14.27
N GLY A 23 -13.61 -9.46 -13.23
CA GLY A 23 -13.07 -10.81 -13.03
C GLY A 23 -11.79 -10.87 -12.18
N THR A 24 -11.28 -9.74 -11.69
CA THR A 24 -10.22 -9.74 -10.67
C THR A 24 -10.79 -9.80 -9.26
N LEU A 25 -10.06 -10.45 -8.35
CA LEU A 25 -10.48 -10.66 -6.97
C LEU A 25 -9.35 -10.29 -6.01
N CYS A 26 -9.70 -9.56 -4.94
CA CYS A 26 -8.78 -9.29 -3.84
C CYS A 26 -8.42 -10.61 -3.16
N LYS A 27 -7.15 -10.98 -3.24
CA LYS A 27 -6.62 -12.17 -2.59
C LYS A 27 -5.55 -11.78 -1.59
N GLU A 28 -5.56 -12.46 -0.45
CA GLU A 28 -4.49 -12.37 0.53
C GLU A 28 -3.20 -13.02 -0.01
N GLY A 29 -2.04 -12.57 0.49
CA GLY A 29 -0.73 -13.12 0.12
C GLY A 29 0.11 -12.22 -0.79
N TRP A 30 -0.33 -10.98 -1.05
CA TRP A 30 0.57 -9.96 -1.60
C TRP A 30 1.52 -9.47 -0.50
N HIS A 31 2.80 -9.35 -0.82
CA HIS A 31 3.84 -8.99 0.14
C HIS A 31 3.73 -7.52 0.62
N GLY A 32 3.01 -6.67 -0.13
CA GLY A 32 2.77 -5.27 0.20
C GLY A 32 3.53 -4.28 -0.70
N PRO A 33 3.30 -2.97 -0.53
CA PRO A 33 3.94 -1.94 -1.33
C PRO A 33 5.47 -1.93 -1.17
N ASN A 34 6.21 -1.44 -2.16
CA ASN A 34 7.69 -1.47 -2.20
C ASN A 34 8.31 -2.85 -1.92
N GLY A 35 7.65 -3.93 -2.37
CA GLY A 35 8.11 -5.28 -2.05
C GLY A 35 8.07 -5.57 -0.55
N GLY A 36 7.01 -5.12 0.13
CA GLY A 36 6.74 -5.43 1.53
C GLY A 36 7.56 -4.65 2.56
N ILE A 37 8.32 -3.64 2.16
CA ILE A 37 9.12 -2.81 3.08
C ILE A 37 8.24 -1.78 3.81
N THR A 38 7.36 -1.11 3.06
CA THR A 38 6.45 -0.10 3.60
C THR A 38 5.20 -0.78 4.15
N ASN A 39 5.29 -1.21 5.41
CA ASN A 39 4.23 -1.85 6.17
C ASN A 39 4.22 -1.35 7.63
N PHE A 40 3.16 -1.68 8.36
CA PHE A 40 3.00 -1.38 9.79
C PHE A 40 2.94 -2.64 10.66
N ASP A 41 3.41 -3.79 10.15
CA ASP A 41 3.25 -5.09 10.82
C ASP A 41 4.27 -5.30 11.95
N ASN A 42 5.42 -4.61 11.89
CA ASN A 42 6.48 -4.71 12.89
C ASN A 42 7.04 -3.33 13.27
N PHE A 43 7.53 -3.19 14.51
CA PHE A 43 8.04 -1.92 15.04
C PHE A 43 9.15 -1.29 14.18
N MET A 44 10.07 -2.11 13.66
CA MET A 44 11.20 -1.64 12.85
C MET A 44 10.76 -1.12 11.48
N PHE A 45 9.85 -1.82 10.79
CA PHE A 45 9.33 -1.39 9.48
C PHE A 45 8.39 -0.20 9.59
N ALA A 46 7.59 -0.13 10.67
CA ALA A 46 6.78 1.04 10.98
C ALA A 46 7.65 2.30 11.17
N MET A 47 8.76 2.19 11.92
CA MET A 47 9.67 3.31 12.13
C MET A 47 10.35 3.79 10.83
N LEU A 48 10.73 2.86 9.94
CA LEU A 48 11.29 3.20 8.63
C LEU A 48 10.28 3.92 7.74
N THR A 49 9.03 3.43 7.71
CA THR A 49 7.94 4.05 6.95
C THR A 49 7.61 5.45 7.50
N VAL A 50 7.61 5.63 8.82
CA VAL A 50 7.42 6.95 9.45
C VAL A 50 8.58 7.89 9.14
N PHE A 51 9.81 7.40 9.15
CA PHE A 51 10.98 8.21 8.76
C PHE A 51 10.86 8.69 7.31
N GLN A 52 10.46 7.80 6.38
CA GLN A 52 10.19 8.15 4.99
C GLN A 52 9.13 9.27 4.89
N CYS A 53 8.03 9.16 5.65
CA CYS A 53 7.01 10.21 5.70
C CYS A 53 7.54 11.55 6.24
N ILE A 54 8.39 11.55 7.27
CA ILE A 54 8.98 12.76 7.86
C ILE A 54 9.93 13.46 6.87
N THR A 55 10.66 12.70 6.07
CA THR A 55 11.57 13.25 5.04
C THR A 55 10.85 13.90 3.85
N MET A 56 9.52 13.82 3.79
CA MET A 56 8.66 14.31 2.71
C MET A 56 8.89 13.65 1.34
N GLU A 57 9.59 12.52 1.29
CA GLU A 57 9.81 11.74 0.06
C GLU A 57 8.89 10.50 0.09
N GLY A 58 7.97 10.40 -0.88
CA GLY A 58 7.05 9.25 -1.00
C GLY A 58 5.97 9.12 0.10
N TRP A 59 5.71 10.18 0.86
CA TRP A 59 4.68 10.18 1.92
C TRP A 59 3.26 10.09 1.37
N THR A 60 3.01 10.64 0.18
CA THR A 60 1.71 10.56 -0.49
C THR A 60 1.36 9.13 -0.86
N ASP A 61 2.36 8.34 -1.22
CA ASP A 61 2.15 6.95 -1.62
C ASP A 61 1.74 6.10 -0.41
N VAL A 62 2.41 6.31 0.72
CA VAL A 62 2.02 5.71 2.02
C VAL A 62 0.61 6.11 2.44
N LEU A 63 0.16 7.33 2.14
CA LEU A 63 -1.21 7.78 2.45
C LEU A 63 -2.27 7.11 1.58
N TYR A 64 -1.95 6.81 0.32
CA TYR A 64 -2.92 6.30 -0.65
C TYR A 64 -2.98 4.78 -0.73
N TRP A 65 -2.00 4.07 -0.15
CA TRP A 65 -2.03 2.62 0.06
C TRP A 65 -2.95 2.24 1.22
#